data_AF-A0A543IGW0-F1
#
_entry.id   AF-A0A543IGW0-F1
#
_cell.length_a   1.000
_cell.length_b   1.000
_cell.length_c   1.000
_cell.angle_alpha   90.00
_cell.angle_beta   90.00
_cell.angle_gamma   90.00
#
_symmetry.space_group_name_H-M   'P 1'
#
loop_
_entity.id
_entity.type
_entity.pdbx_description
1 polymer ?
#
loop_
_entity_poly.entity_id
_entity_poly.type
_entity_poly.pdbx_seq_one_letter_code
_entity_poly.pdbx_strand_id
1 'polypeptide(L)'
;MLFAVNNTSLDPAQVAAALRQISRGLAALADAISGDPDRSEEERYYAVVSEWGRRGLDRDEASRLFRKHGFSPQAVGGWVKADWLEVRADGKRYLTDRSLQWLAEQEEQR
;
A
#
# COMPACT_ATOMS: atom_id res chain seq x y z
N MET A 1 51.46 19.55 16.64
CA MET A 1 50.00 19.76 16.56
C MET A 1 49.67 19.98 15.09
N LEU A 2 49.06 19.01 14.42
CA LEU A 2 48.66 19.09 13.01
C LEU A 2 47.32 18.37 12.90
N PHE A 3 46.25 19.15 12.70
CA PHE A 3 44.91 18.63 12.47
C PHE A 3 44.84 18.11 11.04
N ALA A 4 44.63 16.81 10.87
CA ALA A 4 44.33 16.21 9.59
C ALA A 4 42.93 16.68 9.15
N VAL A 5 42.87 17.39 8.03
CA VAL A 5 41.63 17.70 7.33
C VAL A 5 41.13 16.39 6.71
N ASN A 6 40.12 15.78 7.31
CA ASN A 6 39.42 14.64 6.70
C ASN A 6 38.64 15.16 5.49
N ASN A 7 39.14 14.84 4.31
CA ASN A 7 38.45 15.08 3.05
C ASN A 7 37.30 14.08 2.93
N THR A 8 36.08 14.48 3.28
CA THR A 8 34.84 13.69 3.14
C THR A 8 34.47 13.58 1.66
N SER A 9 35.18 12.74 0.91
CA SER A 9 34.65 12.21 -0.34
C SER A 9 33.46 11.33 0.01
N LEU A 10 32.24 11.77 -0.32
CA LEU A 10 31.02 10.98 -0.13
C LEU A 10 31.19 9.62 -0.81
N ASP A 11 31.04 8.55 -0.05
CA ASP A 11 31.05 7.19 -0.56
C ASP A 11 29.92 7.04 -1.61
N PRO A 12 30.22 6.63 -2.86
CA PRO A 12 29.21 6.41 -3.88
C PRO A 12 28.06 5.50 -3.44
N ALA A 13 28.32 4.53 -2.55
CA ALA A 13 27.28 3.66 -1.99
C ALA A 13 26.32 4.44 -1.07
N GLN A 14 26.81 5.38 -0.28
CA GLN A 14 25.99 6.26 0.56
C GLN A 14 25.14 7.21 -0.31
N VAL A 15 25.73 7.78 -1.36
CA VAL A 15 24.99 8.61 -2.32
C VAL A 15 23.88 7.80 -2.98
N ALA A 16 24.17 6.59 -3.45
CA ALA A 16 23.16 5.70 -4.04
C ALA A 16 22.05 5.32 -3.03
N ALA A 17 22.39 5.07 -1.78
CA ALA A 17 21.41 4.79 -0.72
C ALA A 17 20.50 5.99 -0.46
N ALA A 18 21.07 7.20 -0.36
CA ALA A 18 20.32 8.45 -0.17
C ALA A 18 19.37 8.73 -1.35
N LEU A 19 19.85 8.56 -2.60
CA LEU A 19 19.01 8.72 -3.79
C LEU A 19 17.84 7.75 -3.82
N ARG A 20 18.06 6.48 -3.44
CA ARG A 20 16.96 5.50 -3.31
C ARG A 20 15.96 5.91 -2.22
N GLN A 21 16.42 6.50 -1.12
CA GLN A 21 15.54 7.00 -0.07
C GLN A 21 14.69 8.18 -0.54
N ILE A 22 15.29 9.16 -1.24
CA ILE A 22 14.59 10.30 -1.84
C ILE A 22 13.54 9.80 -2.85
N SER A 23 13.93 8.89 -3.75
CA SER A 23 13.01 8.31 -4.73
C SER A 23 11.80 7.62 -4.07
N ARG A 24 12.01 6.86 -2.99
CA ARG A 24 10.90 6.29 -2.21
C ARG A 24 10.00 7.35 -1.59
N GLY A 25 10.57 8.44 -1.09
CA GLY A 25 9.81 9.57 -0.54
C GLY A 25 8.95 10.26 -1.59
N LEU A 26 9.52 10.52 -2.77
CA LEU A 26 8.80 11.11 -3.91
C LEU A 26 7.68 10.20 -4.42
N ALA A 27 7.91 8.89 -4.48
CA ALA A 27 6.86 7.93 -4.83
C ALA A 27 5.71 7.96 -3.82
N ALA A 28 6.00 8.01 -2.51
CA ALA A 28 4.97 8.10 -1.48
C ALA A 28 4.15 9.41 -1.57
N LEU A 29 4.79 10.53 -1.93
CA LEU A 29 4.11 11.80 -2.17
C LEU A 29 3.23 11.74 -3.43
N ALA A 30 3.72 11.15 -4.51
CA ALA A 30 2.95 10.95 -5.74
C ALA A 30 1.71 10.07 -5.50
N ASP A 31 1.86 8.99 -4.73
CA ASP A 31 0.74 8.13 -4.34
C ASP A 31 -0.31 8.92 -3.53
N ALA A 32 0.11 9.81 -2.63
CA ALA A 32 -0.80 10.61 -1.80
C ALA A 32 -1.63 11.62 -2.59
N ILE A 33 -1.08 12.19 -3.67
CA ILE A 33 -1.78 13.17 -4.52
C ILE A 33 -2.51 12.55 -5.71
N SER A 34 -2.22 11.29 -6.04
CA SER A 34 -2.89 10.57 -7.13
C SER A 34 -4.26 10.01 -6.74
N GLY A 35 -4.64 10.12 -5.46
CA GLY A 35 -5.99 9.84 -5.02
C GLY A 35 -6.98 10.82 -5.65
N ASP A 36 -8.10 10.32 -6.16
CA ASP A 36 -9.22 11.13 -6.64
C ASP A 36 -9.84 11.88 -5.43
N PRO A 37 -9.68 13.21 -5.32
CA PRO A 37 -10.14 13.96 -4.15
C PRO A 37 -11.67 14.01 -4.03
N ASP A 38 -12.38 13.73 -5.12
CA ASP A 38 -13.83 13.72 -5.16
C ASP A 38 -14.42 12.35 -4.77
N ARG A 39 -13.57 11.31 -4.68
CA ARG A 39 -14.01 9.96 -4.34
C ARG A 39 -14.09 9.78 -2.81
N SER A 40 -15.26 9.38 -2.32
CA SER A 40 -15.46 9.13 -0.89
C SER A 40 -14.55 8.00 -0.39
N GLU A 41 -14.29 7.96 0.92
CA GLU A 41 -13.53 6.86 1.51
C GLU A 41 -14.21 5.50 1.27
N GLU A 42 -15.54 5.46 1.36
CA GLU A 42 -16.35 4.27 1.09
C GLU A 42 -16.23 3.81 -0.37
N GLU A 43 -16.22 4.73 -1.33
CA GLU A 43 -16.03 4.41 -2.75
C GLU A 43 -14.62 3.86 -3.04
N ARG A 44 -13.60 4.37 -2.34
CA ARG A 44 -12.24 3.81 -2.42
C ARG A 44 -12.18 2.40 -1.82
N TYR A 45 -12.86 2.16 -0.69
CA TYR A 45 -12.98 0.82 -0.12
C TYR A 45 -13.71 -0.15 -1.05
N TYR A 46 -14.82 0.29 -1.65
CA TYR A 46 -15.56 -0.49 -2.62
C TYR A 46 -14.68 -0.88 -3.81
N ALA A 47 -13.93 0.06 -4.36
CA ALA A 47 -13.03 -0.19 -5.49
C ALA A 47 -11.92 -1.22 -5.15
N VAL A 48 -11.35 -1.15 -3.95
CA VAL A 48 -10.36 -2.13 -3.47
C VAL A 48 -10.98 -3.52 -3.34
N VAL A 49 -12.12 -3.63 -2.64
CA VAL A 49 -12.77 -4.91 -2.34
C VAL A 49 -13.28 -5.57 -3.63
N SER A 50 -13.89 -4.80 -4.51
CA SER A 50 -14.37 -5.27 -5.83
C SER A 50 -13.21 -5.80 -6.69
N GLU A 51 -12.09 -5.07 -6.78
CA GLU A 51 -10.95 -5.49 -7.59
C GLU A 51 -10.13 -6.62 -6.96
N TRP A 52 -10.19 -6.80 -5.64
CA TRP A 52 -9.47 -7.88 -4.95
C TRP A 52 -9.87 -9.26 -5.48
N GLY A 53 -11.17 -9.45 -5.68
CA GLY A 53 -11.76 -10.72 -6.12
C GLY A 53 -11.51 -11.88 -5.15
N ARG A 54 -11.71 -13.11 -5.65
CA ARG A 54 -11.72 -14.34 -4.81
C ARG A 54 -10.40 -15.13 -4.78
N ARG A 55 -9.44 -14.81 -5.63
CA ARG A 55 -8.23 -15.64 -5.85
C ARG A 55 -7.18 -15.55 -4.73
N GLY A 56 -7.34 -14.61 -3.80
CA GLY A 56 -6.35 -14.25 -2.80
C GLY A 56 -5.16 -13.53 -3.43
N LEU A 57 -4.62 -12.54 -2.72
CA LEU A 57 -3.48 -11.75 -3.18
C LEU A 57 -2.26 -11.99 -2.30
N ASP A 58 -1.09 -12.07 -2.92
CA ASP A 58 0.17 -12.02 -2.18
C ASP A 58 0.42 -10.61 -1.60
N ARG A 59 1.53 -10.46 -0.87
CA ARG A 59 1.89 -9.18 -0.22
C ARG A 59 2.09 -8.05 -1.23
N ASP A 60 2.74 -8.33 -2.35
CA ASP A 60 3.10 -7.32 -3.34
C ASP A 60 1.90 -6.94 -4.20
N GLU A 61 1.07 -7.91 -4.56
CA GLU A 61 -0.24 -7.70 -5.20
C GLU A 61 -1.14 -6.82 -4.34
N ALA A 62 -1.31 -7.16 -3.05
CA ALA A 62 -2.12 -6.36 -2.13
C ALA A 62 -1.56 -4.93 -1.97
N SER A 63 -0.24 -4.80 -1.86
CA SER A 63 0.43 -3.50 -1.77
C SER A 63 0.25 -2.65 -3.04
N ARG A 64 0.26 -3.28 -4.22
CA ARG A 64 0.00 -2.59 -5.50
C ARG A 64 -1.46 -2.17 -5.61
N LEU A 65 -2.39 -3.04 -5.22
CA LEU A 65 -3.83 -2.74 -5.22
C LEU A 65 -4.16 -1.56 -4.30
N PHE A 66 -3.56 -1.51 -3.11
CA PHE A 66 -3.75 -0.40 -2.18
C PHE A 66 -3.28 0.92 -2.77
N ARG A 67 -2.06 0.96 -3.33
CA ARG A 67 -1.56 2.18 -3.98
C ARG A 67 -2.45 2.63 -5.11
N LYS A 68 -2.92 1.69 -5.96
CA LYS A 68 -3.79 1.98 -7.09
C LYS A 68 -5.06 2.75 -6.67
N HIS A 69 -5.59 2.45 -5.48
CA HIS A 69 -6.80 3.08 -4.95
C HIS A 69 -6.52 4.17 -3.90
N GLY A 70 -5.28 4.66 -3.83
CA GLY A 70 -4.91 5.79 -2.97
C GLY A 70 -4.73 5.44 -1.50
N PHE A 71 -4.47 4.17 -1.17
CA PHE A 71 -4.16 3.72 0.19
C PHE A 71 -2.66 3.45 0.37
N SER A 72 -2.17 3.70 1.59
CA SER A 72 -0.83 3.26 1.99
C SER A 72 -0.75 1.73 2.00
N PRO A 73 0.30 1.10 1.42
CA PRO A 73 0.52 -0.35 1.53
C PRO A 73 0.54 -0.88 2.96
N GLN A 74 0.87 -0.05 3.94
CA GLN A 74 0.90 -0.44 5.35
C GLN A 74 -0.51 -0.68 5.92
N ALA A 75 -1.55 -0.11 5.29
CA ALA A 75 -2.93 -0.26 5.72
C ALA A 75 -3.46 -1.71 5.52
N VAL A 76 -2.83 -2.52 4.66
CA VAL A 76 -3.16 -3.94 4.47
C VAL A 76 -3.14 -4.71 5.80
N GLY A 77 -2.16 -4.43 6.67
CA GLY A 77 -2.10 -5.06 8.00
C GLY A 77 -3.23 -4.62 8.93
N GLY A 78 -3.72 -3.39 8.79
CA GLY A 78 -4.89 -2.90 9.51
C GLY A 78 -6.16 -3.62 9.10
N TRP A 79 -6.31 -3.91 7.80
CA TRP A 79 -7.47 -4.65 7.27
C TRP A 79 -7.52 -6.10 7.77
N VAL A 80 -6.37 -6.76 7.90
CA VAL A 80 -6.29 -8.09 8.53
C VAL A 80 -6.75 -8.02 9.99
N LYS A 81 -6.29 -7.01 10.74
CA LYS A 81 -6.68 -6.83 12.16
C LYS A 81 -8.16 -6.47 12.34
N ALA A 82 -8.75 -5.81 11.35
CA ALA A 82 -10.15 -5.39 11.35
C ALA A 82 -11.10 -6.41 10.70
N ASP A 83 -10.62 -7.62 10.41
CA ASP A 83 -11.41 -8.74 9.86
C ASP A 83 -11.98 -8.48 8.45
N TRP A 84 -11.32 -7.62 7.68
CA TRP A 84 -11.61 -7.45 6.25
C TRP A 84 -10.85 -8.45 5.39
N LEU A 85 -9.72 -8.93 5.91
CA LEU A 85 -8.84 -9.87 5.23
C LEU A 85 -8.43 -10.99 6.17
N GLU A 86 -8.36 -12.19 5.64
CA GLU A 86 -7.74 -13.33 6.32
C GLU A 86 -6.48 -13.78 5.58
N VAL A 87 -5.46 -14.17 6.34
CA VAL A 87 -4.25 -14.79 5.79
C VAL A 87 -4.42 -16.30 5.88
N ARG A 88 -4.43 -16.99 4.75
CA ARG A 88 -4.57 -18.45 4.70
C ARG A 88 -3.20 -19.14 4.68
N ALA A 89 -3.22 -20.47 4.78
CA ALA A 89 -2.02 -21.31 4.86
C ALA A 89 -1.09 -21.20 3.64
N ASP A 90 -1.60 -20.76 2.49
CA ASP A 90 -0.81 -20.50 1.28
C ASP A 90 -0.09 -19.14 1.30
N GLY A 91 -0.21 -18.37 2.39
CA GLY A 91 0.41 -17.07 2.58
C GLY A 91 -0.30 -15.92 1.87
N LYS A 92 -1.42 -16.17 1.20
CA LYS A 92 -2.22 -15.15 0.52
C LYS A 92 -3.27 -14.55 1.45
N ARG A 93 -3.70 -13.34 1.08
CA ARG A 93 -4.75 -12.55 1.74
C ARG A 93 -6.04 -12.67 0.94
N TYR A 94 -7.07 -13.18 1.59
CA TYR A 94 -8.41 -13.35 1.03
C TYR A 94 -9.35 -12.37 1.70
N LEU A 95 -10.34 -11.88 0.95
CA LEU A 95 -11.50 -11.23 1.55
C LEU A 95 -12.20 -12.23 2.48
N THR A 96 -12.58 -11.77 3.67
CA THR A 96 -13.43 -12.54 4.58
C THR A 96 -14.86 -12.62 4.04
N ASP A 97 -15.66 -13.54 4.56
CA ASP A 97 -17.08 -13.62 4.21
C ASP A 97 -17.82 -12.31 4.53
N ARG A 98 -17.43 -11.64 5.61
CA ARG A 98 -17.93 -10.31 5.97
C ARG A 98 -17.68 -9.29 4.85
N SER A 99 -16.46 -9.25 4.31
CA SER A 99 -16.13 -8.31 3.23
C SER A 99 -16.84 -8.64 1.92
N LEU A 100 -17.05 -9.92 1.63
CA LEU A 100 -17.82 -10.35 0.47
C LEU A 100 -19.30 -10.00 0.61
N GLN A 101 -19.87 -10.15 1.81
CA GLN A 101 -21.23 -9.74 2.10
C GLN A 101 -21.40 -8.23 1.96
N TRP A 102 -20.50 -7.44 2.56
CA TRP A 102 -20.52 -5.99 2.42
C TRP A 102 -20.43 -5.57 0.94
N LEU A 103 -19.60 -6.24 0.13
CA LEU A 103 -19.53 -5.96 -1.32
C LEU A 103 -20.88 -6.19 -2.01
N ALA A 104 -21.56 -7.31 -1.72
CA ALA A 104 -22.87 -7.60 -2.29
C ALA A 104 -23.93 -6.57 -1.87
N GLU A 105 -23.94 -6.15 -0.60
CA GLU A 105 -24.84 -5.10 -0.10
C GLU A 105 -24.63 -3.75 -0.82
N GLN A 106 -23.38 -3.43 -1.19
CA GLN A 106 -23.06 -2.21 -1.94
C GLN A 106 -23.48 -2.31 -3.41
N GLU A 107 -23.42 -3.50 -4.00
CA GLU A 107 -23.88 -3.76 -5.37
C GLU A 107 -25.41 -3.65 -5.49
N GLU A 108 -26.17 -4.01 -4.44
CA GLU A 108 -27.64 -3.87 -4.41
C GLU A 108 -28.12 -2.42 -4.28
N GLN A 109 -27.28 -1.52 -3.76
CA GLN A 109 -27.62 -0.12 -3.53
C GLN A 109 -27.29 0.81 -4.72
N ARG A 110 -26.69 0.27 -5.78
CA ARG A 110 -26.31 1.00 -7.01
C ARG A 110 -27.26 0.71 -8.16
#